data_AF-A0A378QGD8-F1
#
_entry.id   AF-A0A378QGD8-F1
#
_cell.length_a   1.000
_cell.length_b   1.000
_cell.length_c   1.000
_cell.angle_alpha   90.00
_cell.angle_beta   90.00
_cell.angle_gamma   90.00
#
_symmetry.space_group_name_H-M   'P 1'
#
loop_
_entity.id
_entity.type
_entity.pdbx_description
1 polymer ?
#
loop_
_entity_poly.entity_id
_entity_poly.type
_entity_poly.pdbx_seq_one_letter_code
_entity_poly.pdbx_strand_id
1 'polypeptide(L)'
;MSDTPQLTMLSRLEAQTLQSFIAQVDAWQYTHGDKAGTVEITYYPEDEGFDVFNAEMNHGLLKRNRASLFRTEILAWGAGQLKQLQGWDNSKTINAFAVSYKDGKFGVAVDVAGKTAEPAETDESSETL
;
A
#
# COMPACT_ATOMS: atom_id res chain seq x y z
N MET A 1 -4.75 -40.85 7.28
CA MET A 1 -5.45 -39.61 7.62
C MET A 1 -5.17 -38.64 6.48
N SER A 2 -6.19 -38.04 5.90
CA SER A 2 -5.99 -37.03 4.86
C SER A 2 -5.70 -35.71 5.55
N ASP A 3 -4.43 -35.28 5.54
CA ASP A 3 -4.08 -33.91 5.94
C ASP A 3 -4.65 -32.97 4.88
N THR A 4 -5.81 -32.39 5.16
CA THR A 4 -6.32 -31.30 4.33
C THR A 4 -5.40 -30.09 4.53
N PRO A 5 -4.76 -29.57 3.47
CA PRO A 5 -3.85 -28.45 3.62
C PRO A 5 -4.60 -27.23 4.15
N GLN A 6 -4.01 -26.54 5.14
CA GLN A 6 -4.52 -25.27 5.62
C GLN A 6 -4.22 -24.20 4.56
N LEU A 7 -5.27 -23.59 4.01
CA LEU A 7 -5.15 -22.55 3.00
C LEU A 7 -5.28 -21.16 3.63
N THR A 8 -4.43 -20.23 3.18
CA THR A 8 -4.61 -18.80 3.44
C THR A 8 -5.59 -18.25 2.40
N MET A 9 -6.75 -17.81 2.85
CA MET A 9 -7.77 -17.20 1.99
C MET A 9 -7.44 -15.72 1.82
N LEU A 10 -7.45 -15.23 0.58
CA LEU A 10 -7.30 -13.81 0.25
C LEU A 10 -8.60 -13.28 -0.35
N SER A 11 -8.94 -12.04 -0.03
CA SER A 11 -9.94 -11.30 -0.80
C SER A 11 -9.44 -11.09 -2.24
N ARG A 12 -10.36 -10.73 -3.14
CA ARG A 12 -10.00 -10.38 -4.52
C ARG A 12 -9.03 -9.20 -4.57
N LEU A 13 -9.23 -8.20 -3.71
CA LEU A 13 -8.36 -7.02 -3.66
C LEU A 13 -6.96 -7.41 -3.19
N GLU A 14 -6.85 -8.18 -2.11
CA GLU A 14 -5.57 -8.69 -1.63
C GLU A 14 -4.84 -9.51 -2.70
N ALA A 15 -5.55 -10.41 -3.40
CA ALA A 15 -4.95 -11.21 -4.47
C ALA A 15 -4.42 -10.34 -5.63
N GLN A 16 -5.14 -9.30 -6.02
CA GLN A 16 -4.72 -8.36 -7.07
C GLN A 16 -3.53 -7.51 -6.63
N THR A 17 -3.59 -6.95 -5.43
CA THR A 17 -2.50 -6.16 -4.84
C THR A 17 -1.24 -7.02 -4.66
N LEU A 18 -1.39 -8.25 -4.18
CA LEU A 18 -0.30 -9.20 -4.04
C LEU A 18 0.34 -9.54 -5.39
N GLN A 19 -0.45 -9.81 -6.42
CA GLN A 19 0.06 -10.09 -7.77
C GLN A 19 0.84 -8.89 -8.35
N SER A 20 0.33 -7.67 -8.18
CA SER A 20 1.00 -6.42 -8.56
C SER A 20 2.33 -6.27 -7.82
N PHE A 21 2.32 -6.52 -6.51
CA PHE A 21 3.49 -6.39 -5.66
C PHE A 21 4.56 -7.45 -5.97
N ILE A 22 4.18 -8.70 -6.23
CA ILE A 22 5.11 -9.77 -6.67
C ILE A 22 5.85 -9.34 -7.94
N ALA A 23 5.11 -8.91 -8.97
CA ALA A 23 5.72 -8.47 -10.23
C ALA A 23 6.67 -7.28 -10.02
N GLN A 24 6.33 -6.36 -9.12
CA GLN A 24 7.15 -5.21 -8.82
C GLN A 24 8.42 -5.58 -8.03
N VAL A 25 8.31 -6.49 -7.06
CA VAL A 25 9.47 -7.02 -6.32
C VAL A 25 10.42 -7.75 -7.28
N ASP A 26 9.92 -8.55 -8.21
CA ASP A 26 10.75 -9.20 -9.24
C ASP A 26 11.52 -8.17 -10.06
N ALA A 27 10.83 -7.09 -10.48
CA ALA A 27 11.46 -5.99 -11.21
C ALA A 27 12.54 -5.28 -10.37
N TRP A 28 12.27 -5.03 -9.10
CA TRP A 28 13.23 -4.40 -8.19
C TRP A 28 14.41 -5.31 -7.84
N GLN A 29 14.21 -6.62 -7.69
CA GLN A 29 15.31 -7.57 -7.53
C GLN A 29 16.20 -7.59 -8.75
N TYR A 30 15.61 -7.52 -9.94
CA TYR A 30 16.36 -7.43 -11.18
C TYR A 30 17.18 -6.14 -11.30
N THR A 31 16.63 -4.99 -10.91
CA THR A 31 17.30 -3.68 -11.08
C THR A 31 18.17 -3.24 -9.91
N HIS A 32 17.81 -3.62 -8.67
CA HIS A 32 18.46 -3.18 -7.43
C HIS A 32 19.13 -4.31 -6.64
N GLY A 33 18.95 -5.58 -7.06
CA GLY A 33 19.59 -6.74 -6.43
C GLY A 33 19.22 -6.90 -4.96
N ASP A 34 20.24 -7.14 -4.13
CA ASP A 34 20.08 -7.42 -2.69
C ASP A 34 19.31 -6.34 -1.92
N LYS A 35 19.29 -5.10 -2.42
CA LYS A 35 18.51 -4.01 -1.81
C LYS A 35 17.01 -4.34 -1.73
N ALA A 36 16.50 -5.07 -2.71
CA ALA A 36 15.12 -5.54 -2.79
C ALA A 36 14.92 -6.94 -2.17
N GLY A 37 15.92 -7.47 -1.47
CA GLY A 37 15.83 -8.74 -0.74
C GLY A 37 14.85 -8.69 0.45
N THR A 38 14.48 -7.49 0.88
CA THR A 38 13.33 -7.23 1.75
C THR A 38 12.68 -5.93 1.31
N VAL A 39 11.35 -5.92 1.23
CA VAL A 39 10.55 -4.72 0.98
C VAL A 39 9.29 -4.82 1.83
N GLU A 40 9.05 -3.88 2.72
CA GLU A 40 7.83 -3.80 3.51
C GLU A 40 7.25 -2.38 3.35
N ILE A 41 5.96 -2.29 3.06
CA ILE A 41 5.24 -1.04 2.85
C ILE A 41 3.97 -1.10 3.68
N THR A 42 3.76 -0.10 4.54
CA THR A 42 2.53 0.05 5.33
C THR A 42 2.03 1.47 5.17
N TYR A 43 0.77 1.62 4.76
CA TYR A 43 0.09 2.91 4.69
C TYR A 43 -0.65 3.20 6.00
N TYR A 44 -0.51 4.42 6.48
CA TYR A 44 -1.21 4.96 7.65
C TYR A 44 -2.19 6.04 7.20
N PRO A 45 -3.50 5.73 7.14
CA PRO A 45 -4.53 6.66 6.69
C PRO A 45 -4.57 7.98 7.48
N GLU A 46 -4.25 7.95 8.77
CA GLU A 46 -4.25 9.09 9.68
C GLU A 46 -3.25 10.19 9.32
N ASP A 47 -2.12 9.81 8.73
CA ASP A 47 -1.02 10.71 8.34
C ASP A 47 -0.93 10.88 6.81
N GLU A 48 -1.80 10.17 6.08
CA GLU A 48 -1.68 9.95 4.63
C GLU A 48 -0.26 9.50 4.22
N GLY A 49 0.40 8.76 5.10
CA GLY A 49 1.83 8.46 5.04
C GLY A 49 2.14 6.99 4.81
N PHE A 50 3.37 6.71 4.39
CA PHE A 50 3.90 5.36 4.27
C PHE A 50 5.09 5.13 5.19
N ASP A 51 5.06 4.04 5.94
CA ASP A 51 6.29 3.40 6.39
C ASP A 51 6.81 2.49 5.28
N VAL A 52 8.11 2.61 5.04
CA VAL A 52 8.84 1.79 4.07
C VAL A 52 10.09 1.23 4.73
N PHE A 53 10.22 -0.09 4.67
CA PHE A 53 11.41 -0.83 5.04
C PHE A 53 12.01 -1.50 3.80
N ASN A 54 13.33 -1.43 3.67
CA ASN A 54 14.05 -2.21 2.66
C ASN A 54 15.44 -2.60 3.18
N ALA A 55 16.17 -3.41 2.40
CA ALA A 55 17.47 -3.94 2.81
C ALA A 55 18.64 -2.96 2.64
N GLU A 56 18.41 -1.72 2.18
CA GLU A 56 19.46 -0.69 2.20
C GLU A 56 19.79 -0.26 3.64
N MET A 57 21.01 0.26 3.84
CA MET A 57 21.39 0.88 5.12
C MET A 57 20.37 1.98 5.49
N ASN A 58 19.87 1.96 6.73
CA ASN A 58 18.80 2.85 7.21
C ASN A 58 17.55 2.84 6.31
N HIS A 59 17.27 1.73 5.62
CA HIS A 59 16.09 1.55 4.76
C HIS A 59 16.01 2.59 3.63
N GLY A 60 17.17 3.01 3.13
CA GLY A 60 17.28 4.01 2.07
C GLY A 60 17.09 5.45 2.54
N LEU A 61 17.07 5.71 3.85
CA LEU A 61 17.13 7.06 4.39
C LEU A 61 18.57 7.55 4.45
N LEU A 62 18.82 8.66 3.77
CA LEU A 62 20.10 9.33 3.66
C LEU A 62 20.14 10.57 4.58
N LYS A 63 21.35 11.11 4.77
CA LYS A 63 21.53 12.36 5.52
C LYS A 63 20.62 13.47 5.00
N ARG A 64 20.10 14.28 5.94
CA ARG A 64 19.14 15.37 5.70
C ARG A 64 17.78 14.88 5.18
N ASN A 65 17.32 13.73 5.67
CA ASN A 65 16.01 13.14 5.34
C ASN A 65 15.77 12.93 3.83
N ARG A 66 16.84 12.72 3.06
CA ARG A 66 16.72 12.39 1.63
C ARG A 66 16.47 10.90 1.47
N ALA A 67 15.65 10.51 0.50
CA ALA A 67 15.47 9.12 0.14
C ALA A 67 16.53 8.69 -0.91
N SER A 68 16.94 7.43 -0.87
CA SER A 68 17.60 6.78 -1.99
C SER A 68 16.66 6.71 -3.19
N LEU A 69 17.22 6.50 -4.39
CA LEU A 69 16.41 6.27 -5.59
C LEU A 69 15.47 5.07 -5.39
N PHE A 70 15.98 3.96 -4.85
CA PHE A 70 15.18 2.77 -4.62
C PHE A 70 14.04 2.99 -3.62
N ARG A 71 14.30 3.66 -2.48
CA ARG A 71 13.23 4.04 -1.54
C ARG A 71 12.17 4.91 -2.22
N THR A 72 12.60 5.80 -3.12
CA THR A 72 11.68 6.69 -3.86
C THR A 72 10.81 5.90 -4.85
N GLU A 73 11.37 4.88 -5.50
CA GLU A 73 10.62 3.97 -6.37
C GLU A 73 9.60 3.13 -5.58
N ILE A 74 9.96 2.65 -4.39
CA ILE A 74 9.02 1.94 -3.50
C ILE A 74 7.86 2.86 -3.12
N LEU A 75 8.16 4.09 -2.69
CA LEU A 75 7.13 5.08 -2.35
C LEU A 75 6.23 5.42 -3.55
N ALA A 76 6.82 5.58 -4.73
CA ALA A 76 6.06 5.86 -5.95
C ALA A 76 5.11 4.71 -6.31
N TRP A 77 5.56 3.46 -6.21
CA TRP A 77 4.69 2.30 -6.41
C TRP A 77 3.59 2.23 -5.36
N GLY A 78 3.92 2.43 -4.08
CA GLY A 78 2.96 2.42 -2.97
C GLY A 78 1.87 3.48 -3.15
N ALA A 79 2.24 4.71 -3.52
CA ALA A 79 1.30 5.78 -3.81
C ALA A 79 0.41 5.46 -5.04
N GLY A 80 0.98 4.87 -6.09
CA GLY A 80 0.21 4.42 -7.24
C GLY A 80 -0.81 3.34 -6.89
N GLN A 81 -0.40 2.36 -6.07
CA GLN A 81 -1.26 1.28 -5.60
C GLN A 81 -2.37 1.80 -4.70
N LEU A 82 -2.07 2.74 -3.79
CA LEU A 82 -3.05 3.43 -2.96
C LEU A 82 -4.12 4.13 -3.81
N LYS A 83 -3.70 4.87 -4.84
CA LYS A 83 -4.63 5.56 -5.74
C LYS A 83 -5.56 4.60 -6.48
N GLN A 84 -5.05 3.43 -6.90
CA GLN A 84 -5.89 2.39 -7.50
C GLN A 84 -6.90 1.84 -6.50
N LEU A 85 -6.50 1.60 -5.24
CA LEU A 85 -7.38 1.10 -4.19
C LEU A 85 -8.47 2.12 -3.81
N GLN A 86 -8.14 3.41 -3.78
CA GLN A 86 -9.08 4.51 -3.52
C GLN A 86 -10.10 4.72 -4.66
N GLY A 87 -9.82 4.19 -5.85
CA GLY A 87 -10.51 4.57 -7.08
C GLY A 87 -10.00 5.91 -7.61
N TRP A 88 -10.03 6.08 -8.93
CA TRP A 88 -9.53 7.31 -9.56
C TRP A 88 -10.31 8.55 -9.13
N ASP A 89 -11.58 8.37 -8.76
CA ASP A 89 -12.51 9.37 -8.24
C ASP A 89 -12.47 9.54 -6.71
N ASN A 90 -11.60 8.81 -5.99
CA ASN A 90 -11.54 8.80 -4.52
C ASN A 90 -12.85 8.38 -3.85
N SER A 91 -13.62 7.51 -4.50
CA SER A 91 -14.89 6.97 -3.98
C SER A 91 -14.72 5.99 -2.82
N LYS A 92 -13.48 5.62 -2.46
CA LYS A 92 -13.19 4.62 -1.43
C LYS A 92 -12.24 5.14 -0.36
N THR A 93 -12.49 4.69 0.87
CA THR A 93 -11.64 4.91 2.04
C THR A 93 -10.78 3.69 2.29
N ILE A 94 -9.48 3.89 2.55
CA ILE A 94 -8.54 2.83 2.85
C ILE A 94 -8.43 2.69 4.36
N ASN A 95 -8.83 1.53 4.89
CA ASN A 95 -8.70 1.23 6.32
C ASN A 95 -7.38 0.49 6.62
N ALA A 96 -6.92 -0.34 5.68
CA ALA A 96 -5.64 -1.01 5.77
C ALA A 96 -5.04 -1.18 4.37
N PHE A 97 -3.75 -0.87 4.25
CA PHE A 97 -2.95 -1.25 3.09
C PHE A 97 -1.53 -1.53 3.56
N ALA A 98 -1.14 -2.81 3.52
CA ALA A 98 0.21 -3.24 3.78
C ALA A 98 0.62 -4.37 2.83
N VAL A 99 1.87 -4.37 2.40
CA VAL A 99 2.50 -5.45 1.64
C VAL A 99 3.91 -5.69 2.15
N SER A 100 4.35 -6.95 2.10
CA SER A 100 5.71 -7.32 2.51
C SER A 100 6.29 -8.42 1.65
N TYR A 101 7.57 -8.31 1.36
CA TYR A 101 8.42 -9.37 0.81
C TYR A 101 9.62 -9.53 1.72
N LYS A 102 9.77 -10.72 2.30
CA LYS A 102 10.86 -11.04 3.23
C LYS A 102 11.06 -12.55 3.29
N ASP A 103 12.31 -12.99 3.35
CA ASP A 103 12.67 -14.41 3.45
C ASP A 103 11.99 -15.29 2.37
N GLY A 104 11.87 -14.76 1.15
CA GLY A 104 11.24 -15.44 0.01
C GLY A 104 9.72 -15.57 0.10
N LYS A 105 9.07 -14.88 1.04
CA LYS A 105 7.62 -14.93 1.26
C LYS A 105 6.99 -13.57 1.04
N PHE A 106 5.74 -13.59 0.60
CA PHE A 106 4.94 -12.39 0.42
C PHE A 106 3.79 -12.34 1.43
N GLY A 107 3.50 -11.13 1.91
CA GLY A 107 2.35 -10.79 2.73
C GLY A 107 1.56 -9.64 2.13
N VAL A 108 0.26 -9.62 2.39
CA VAL A 108 -0.67 -8.57 1.97
C VAL A 108 -1.76 -8.41 3.01
N ALA A 109 -2.17 -7.17 3.25
CA ALA A 109 -3.38 -6.83 3.98
C ALA A 109 -4.02 -5.62 3.30
N VAL A 110 -5.25 -5.77 2.83
CA VAL A 110 -6.00 -4.70 2.16
C VAL A 110 -7.42 -4.68 2.67
N ASP A 111 -7.82 -3.57 3.28
CA ASP A 111 -9.20 -3.29 3.68
C ASP A 111 -9.63 -1.91 3.16
N VAL A 112 -10.77 -1.90 2.46
CA VAL A 112 -11.27 -0.75 1.72
C VAL A 112 -12.78 -0.67 1.88
N ALA A 113 -13.27 0.50 2.31
CA ALA A 113 -14.68 0.80 2.44
C ALA A 113 -15.14 1.80 1.37
N GLY A 114 -16.44 1.78 1.04
CA GLY A 114 -17.02 2.86 0.24
C GLY A 114 -17.06 4.15 1.05
N LYS A 115 -16.72 5.29 0.44
CA LYS A 115 -16.86 6.59 1.07
C LYS A 115 -18.35 6.91 1.14
N THR A 116 -18.93 6.88 2.33
CA THR A 116 -20.32 7.31 2.53
C THR A 116 -20.40 8.78 2.17
N ALA A 117 -21.35 9.17 1.31
CA ALA A 117 -21.60 10.58 1.03
C ALA A 117 -21.96 11.27 2.34
N GLU A 118 -21.16 12.25 2.75
CA GLU A 118 -21.53 13.17 3.81
C GLU A 118 -22.77 13.94 3.33
N PRO A 119 -23.87 14.01 4.10
CA PRO A 119 -25.00 14.82 3.71
C PRO A 119 -24.49 16.27 3.58
N ALA A 120 -24.72 16.88 2.42
CA ALA A 120 -24.42 18.28 2.21
C ALA A 120 -25.11 19.07 3.33
N GLU A 121 -24.36 19.90 4.07
CA GLU A 121 -24.96 20.88 4.95
C GLU A 121 -25.90 21.73 4.09
N THR A 122 -27.20 21.60 4.34
CA THR A 122 -28.20 22.50 3.78
C THR A 122 -27.86 23.88 4.31
N ASP A 123 -27.34 24.73 3.44
CA ASP A 123 -27.14 26.15 3.69
C ASP A 123 -28.53 26.77 3.91
N GLU A 124 -29.02 26.74 5.16
CA GLU A 124 -30.18 27.50 5.61
C GLU A 124 -29.80 28.99 5.74
N SER A 125 -29.41 29.57 4.61
CA SER A 125 -29.41 31.02 4.42
C SER A 125 -30.67 31.40 3.63
N SER A 126 -31.83 31.11 4.21
CA SER A 126 -33.12 31.66 3.79
C SER A 126 -33.85 32.27 4.99
N GLU A 127 -33.31 33.37 5.50
CA GLU A 127 -34.07 34.40 6.22
C GLU A 127 -34.29 35.57 5.24
N THR A 128 -35.46 35.61 4.59
CA THR A 128 -36.67 36.38 4.94
C THR A 128 -36.66 37.84 4.47
N LEU A 129 -37.58 38.09 3.52
CA LEU A 129 -38.39 39.31 3.26
C LEU A 129 -37.69 40.65 3.01
#